data_AF-A0A1X6YMS6-F1
#
_entry.id   AF-A0A1X6YMS6-F1
#
_cell.length_a   1.000
_cell.length_b   1.000
_cell.length_c   1.000
_cell.angle_alpha   90.00
_cell.angle_beta   90.00
_cell.angle_gamma   90.00
#
_symmetry.space_group_name_H-M   'P 1'
#
loop_
_entity.id
_entity.type
_entity.pdbx_description
1 polymer ?
#
loop_
_entity_poly.entity_id
_entity_poly.type
_entity_poly.pdbx_seq_one_letter_code
_entity_poly.pdbx_strand_id
1 'polypeptide(L)'
;MLVSRRTFVTAALAAPFLAPPGFAADGPLKLRDLYVKGGDFSDLARSLEGERITLEGYMAPPLKAEASFFVLTKMPMATCPFCEPGIEWPDNILPVYTRRTVDVIPFNVPMLTRGRLEMGEFTDPDTGFWSIIRLAEATYERQ
;
A
#
# COMPACT_ATOMS: atom_id res chain seq x y z
N MET A 1 -35.16 14.01 -63.24
CA MET A 1 -35.16 14.74 -61.96
C MET A 1 -35.98 13.96 -60.95
N LEU A 2 -35.35 13.38 -59.93
CA LEU A 2 -36.01 13.01 -58.67
C LEU A 2 -34.89 12.83 -57.63
N VAL A 3 -34.69 13.88 -56.83
CA VAL A 3 -33.75 13.92 -55.70
C VAL A 3 -34.32 13.05 -54.58
N SER A 4 -33.62 11.99 -54.22
CA SER A 4 -33.95 11.19 -53.04
C SER A 4 -33.22 11.75 -51.82
N ARG A 5 -33.99 12.33 -50.91
CA ARG A 5 -33.58 12.77 -49.57
C ARG A 5 -33.56 11.55 -48.65
N ARG A 6 -32.41 11.23 -48.05
CA ARG A 6 -32.33 10.62 -46.69
C ARG A 6 -30.89 10.62 -46.18
N THR A 7 -30.46 11.81 -45.80
CA THR A 7 -29.49 12.06 -44.75
C THR A 7 -30.06 11.57 -43.42
N PHE A 8 -29.29 10.80 -42.63
CA PHE A 8 -28.99 11.13 -41.24
C PHE A 8 -27.92 10.17 -40.71
N VAL A 9 -26.72 10.70 -40.53
CA VAL A 9 -25.59 10.10 -39.84
C VAL A 9 -25.83 10.22 -38.35
N THR A 10 -25.94 9.10 -37.63
CA THR A 10 -25.96 9.06 -36.16
C THR A 10 -24.52 9.03 -35.65
N ALA A 11 -24.09 10.18 -35.09
CA ALA A 11 -22.81 10.33 -34.42
C ALA A 11 -22.81 9.54 -33.09
N ALA A 12 -21.90 8.58 -32.97
CA ALA A 12 -21.60 7.93 -31.69
C ALA A 12 -20.72 8.86 -30.85
N LEU A 13 -21.29 9.39 -29.75
CA LEU A 13 -20.58 10.16 -28.75
C LEU A 13 -19.57 9.26 -28.03
N ALA A 14 -18.29 9.43 -28.35
CA ALA A 14 -17.19 8.94 -27.54
C ALA A 14 -17.11 9.77 -26.26
N ALA A 15 -17.58 9.23 -25.14
CA ALA A 15 -17.32 9.80 -23.83
C ALA A 15 -15.84 9.56 -23.47
N PRO A 16 -15.02 10.61 -23.24
CA PRO A 16 -13.68 10.42 -22.74
C PRO A 16 -13.80 9.92 -21.29
N PHE A 17 -13.32 8.71 -21.03
CA PHE A 17 -13.02 8.26 -19.67
C PHE A 17 -11.95 9.20 -19.10
N LEU A 18 -12.36 10.20 -18.32
CA LEU A 18 -11.46 10.94 -17.46
C LEU A 18 -10.96 9.98 -16.38
N ALA A 19 -9.76 9.44 -16.55
CA ALA A 19 -9.01 8.88 -15.44
C ALA A 19 -8.59 10.03 -14.51
N PRO A 20 -8.77 9.93 -13.18
CA PRO A 20 -8.27 10.94 -12.26
C PRO A 20 -6.73 11.01 -12.34
N PRO A 21 -6.14 12.21 -12.22
CA PRO A 21 -4.70 12.37 -12.13
C PRO A 21 -4.22 11.73 -10.83
N GLY A 22 -3.49 10.61 -10.92
CA GLY A 22 -2.80 10.05 -9.77
C GLY A 22 -1.63 10.96 -9.40
N PHE A 23 -1.53 11.35 -8.13
CA PHE A 23 -0.33 12.00 -7.59
C PHE A 23 0.83 11.00 -7.65
N ALA A 24 1.64 11.06 -8.70
CA ALA A 24 2.93 10.41 -8.71
C ALA A 24 3.88 11.23 -7.82
N ALA A 25 4.12 10.77 -6.59
CA ALA A 25 5.23 11.28 -5.79
C ALA A 25 6.55 11.12 -6.58
N ASP A 26 7.43 12.13 -6.56
CA ASP A 26 8.72 12.22 -7.27
C ASP A 26 9.74 11.10 -6.92
N GLY A 27 9.33 10.08 -6.16
CA GLY A 27 10.11 8.91 -5.78
C GLY A 27 9.39 8.10 -4.70
N PRO A 28 9.96 6.95 -4.28
CA PRO A 28 9.47 6.21 -3.13
C PRO A 28 9.45 7.08 -1.87
N LEU A 29 8.35 7.05 -1.15
CA LEU A 29 8.21 7.70 0.15
C LEU A 29 8.97 6.92 1.22
N LYS A 30 9.41 7.59 2.29
CA LYS A 30 9.95 6.89 3.46
C LYS A 30 8.82 6.58 4.42
N LEU A 31 8.86 5.42 5.04
CA LEU A 31 7.84 5.02 6.02
C LEU A 31 7.66 6.05 7.15
N ARG A 32 8.75 6.69 7.59
CA ARG A 32 8.72 7.74 8.60
C ARG A 32 7.92 8.99 8.18
N ASP A 33 7.75 9.23 6.88
CA ASP A 33 7.07 10.43 6.37
C ASP A 33 5.53 10.33 6.57
N LEU A 34 5.02 9.12 6.83
CA LEU A 34 3.61 8.88 7.19
C LEU A 34 3.29 9.23 8.65
N TYR A 35 4.30 9.55 9.46
CA TYR A 35 4.16 9.76 10.89
C TYR A 35 4.75 11.11 11.32
N VAL A 36 4.16 11.72 12.34
CA VAL A 36 4.75 12.87 13.04
C VAL A 36 5.54 12.38 14.27
N LYS A 37 6.35 13.28 14.84
CA LYS A 37 7.03 13.00 16.10
C LYS A 37 5.97 12.76 17.20
N GLY A 38 6.01 11.59 17.84
CA GLY A 38 5.03 11.19 18.84
C GLY A 38 4.10 10.06 18.39
N GLY A 39 4.17 9.61 17.15
CA GLY A 39 3.49 8.40 16.66
C GLY A 39 2.14 8.64 15.96
N ASP A 40 1.62 9.86 15.98
CA ASP A 40 0.43 10.24 15.20
C ASP A 40 0.71 10.24 13.68
N PHE A 41 -0.36 10.17 12.88
CA PHE A 41 -0.26 10.24 11.42
C PHE A 41 0.00 11.66 10.91
N SER A 42 0.83 11.78 9.88
CA SER A 42 1.14 13.05 9.23
C SER A 42 0.00 13.55 8.34
N ASP A 43 -0.01 14.85 8.05
CA ASP A 43 -0.94 15.42 7.07
C ASP A 43 -0.71 14.84 5.68
N LEU A 44 0.54 14.47 5.37
CA LEU A 44 0.88 13.72 4.16
C LEU A 44 0.13 12.38 4.13
N ALA A 45 0.18 11.59 5.21
CA ALA A 45 -0.52 10.31 5.28
C ALA A 45 -2.03 10.47 5.05
N ARG A 46 -2.65 11.45 5.72
CA ARG A 46 -4.09 11.77 5.54
C ARG A 46 -4.40 12.19 4.11
N SER A 47 -3.54 13.00 3.48
CA SER A 47 -3.74 13.45 2.10
C SER A 47 -3.59 12.33 1.07
N LEU A 48 -2.95 11.22 1.44
CA LEU A 48 -2.72 10.05 0.59
C LEU A 48 -3.70 8.90 0.88
N GLU A 49 -4.68 9.09 1.77
CA GLU A 49 -5.70 8.07 2.03
C GLU A 49 -6.46 7.70 0.74
N GLY A 50 -6.52 6.40 0.43
CA GLY A 50 -7.12 5.88 -0.80
C GLY A 50 -6.21 5.91 -2.03
N GLU A 51 -5.07 6.60 -1.97
CA GLU A 51 -4.11 6.70 -3.08
C GLU A 51 -3.16 5.51 -3.15
N ARG A 52 -2.63 5.26 -4.35
CA ARG A 52 -1.57 4.25 -4.55
C ARG A 52 -0.20 4.88 -4.35
N ILE A 53 0.49 4.49 -3.27
CA ILE A 53 1.82 5.00 -2.91
C ILE A 53 2.87 3.90 -2.99
N THR A 54 4.13 4.31 -3.14
CA THR A 54 5.30 3.42 -3.07
C THR A 54 6.14 3.83 -1.86
N LEU A 55 6.52 2.86 -1.05
CA LEU A 55 7.36 3.04 0.15
C LEU A 55 8.64 2.21 0.04
N GLU A 56 9.74 2.77 0.54
CA GLU A 56 10.97 2.01 0.82
C GLU A 56 10.95 1.45 2.26
N GLY A 57 11.52 0.26 2.45
CA GLY A 57 11.65 -0.34 3.77
C GLY A 57 12.20 -1.76 3.74
N TYR A 58 11.87 -2.51 4.80
CA TYR A 58 12.30 -3.89 5.01
C TYR A 58 11.11 -4.76 5.42
N MET A 59 11.13 -6.03 5.03
CA MET A 59 10.14 -7.01 5.46
C MET A 59 10.49 -7.52 6.85
N ALA A 60 9.60 -7.33 7.83
CA ALA A 60 9.71 -8.02 9.11
C ALA A 60 9.54 -9.55 8.91
N PRO A 61 10.16 -10.38 9.76
CA PRO A 61 9.95 -11.83 9.72
C PRO A 61 8.45 -12.18 9.77
N PRO A 62 7.97 -13.10 8.90
CA PRO A 62 6.54 -13.35 8.73
C PRO A 62 5.91 -13.97 9.98
N LEU A 63 4.70 -13.52 10.33
CA LEU A 63 3.94 -14.01 11.50
C LEU A 63 3.45 -15.44 11.33
N LYS A 64 3.22 -15.85 10.07
CA LYS A 64 2.63 -17.11 9.69
C LYS A 64 3.22 -17.54 8.35
N ALA A 65 3.47 -18.84 8.20
CA ALA A 65 3.87 -19.39 6.92
C ALA A 65 2.77 -19.15 5.87
N GLU A 66 3.18 -18.86 4.63
CA GLU A 66 2.28 -18.73 3.47
C GLU A 66 1.23 -17.61 3.58
N ALA A 67 1.45 -16.62 4.44
CA ALA A 67 0.55 -15.48 4.59
C ALA A 67 0.60 -14.56 3.34
N SER A 68 -0.53 -13.93 3.01
CA SER A 68 -0.60 -12.80 2.09
C SER A 68 -0.33 -11.46 2.80
N PHE A 69 0.40 -11.49 3.90
CA PHE A 69 0.58 -10.41 4.86
C PHE A 69 2.04 -10.32 5.31
N PHE A 70 2.54 -9.10 5.48
CA PHE A 70 3.77 -8.83 6.20
C PHE A 70 3.74 -7.44 6.83
N VAL A 71 4.70 -7.15 7.71
CA VAL A 71 4.89 -5.81 8.28
C VAL A 71 6.11 -5.17 7.63
N LEU A 72 5.91 -4.00 7.01
CA LEU A 72 6.98 -3.15 6.50
C LEU A 72 7.57 -2.32 7.65
N THR A 73 8.89 -2.31 7.75
CA THR A 73 9.62 -1.57 8.78
C THR A 73 10.59 -0.57 8.14
N LYS A 74 10.91 0.49 8.88
CA LYS A 74 11.88 1.51 8.43
C LYS A 74 13.34 1.04 8.50
N MET A 75 13.59 -0.05 9.22
CA MET A 75 14.92 -0.62 9.46
C MET A 75 14.85 -2.14 9.56
N PRO A 76 15.95 -2.86 9.27
CA PRO A 76 16.01 -4.31 9.39
C PRO A 76 15.64 -4.80 10.79
N MET A 77 14.85 -5.87 10.88
CA MET A 77 14.50 -6.52 12.15
C MET A 77 14.66 -8.04 12.04
N ALA A 78 15.54 -8.62 12.86
CA ALA A 78 15.78 -10.07 12.84
C ALA A 78 14.71 -10.87 13.61
N THR A 79 14.01 -10.22 14.54
CA THR A 79 13.02 -10.82 15.43
C THR A 79 11.68 -10.13 15.24
N CYS A 80 10.59 -10.90 15.19
CA CYS A 80 9.24 -10.34 15.13
C CYS A 80 8.73 -10.01 16.55
N PRO A 81 8.47 -8.74 16.88
CA PRO A 81 7.94 -8.33 18.18
C PRO A 81 6.58 -8.95 18.54
N PHE A 82 5.76 -9.25 17.53
CA PHE A 82 4.44 -9.86 17.74
C PHE A 82 4.54 -11.31 18.22
N CYS A 83 5.59 -12.04 17.85
CA CYS A 83 5.77 -13.44 18.21
C CYS A 83 6.54 -13.63 19.53
N GLU A 84 7.28 -12.62 19.97
CA GLU A 84 8.22 -12.70 21.10
C GLU A 84 7.84 -11.72 22.21
N PRO A 85 7.40 -12.20 23.38
CA PRO A 85 7.05 -11.34 24.51
C PRO A 85 8.20 -10.44 24.95
N GLY A 86 7.89 -9.17 25.25
CA GLY A 86 8.86 -8.19 25.76
C GLY A 86 9.67 -7.48 24.67
N ILE A 87 9.42 -7.77 23.40
CA ILE A 87 9.94 -7.01 22.27
C ILE A 87 8.82 -6.13 21.73
N GLU A 88 9.10 -4.85 21.56
CA GLU A 88 8.16 -3.88 21.00
C GLU A 88 8.48 -3.59 19.53
N TRP A 89 7.46 -3.23 18.75
CA TRP A 89 7.68 -2.70 17.42
C TRP A 89 8.39 -1.34 17.50
N PRO A 90 9.28 -1.02 16.54
CA PRO A 90 9.82 0.32 16.45
C PRO A 90 8.69 1.28 16.10
N ASP A 91 8.86 2.54 16.47
CA ASP A 91 7.96 3.59 16.01
C ASP A 91 7.92 3.57 14.47
N ASN A 92 6.71 3.55 13.90
CA ASN A 92 6.43 3.63 12.47
C ASN A 92 6.68 2.31 11.73
N ILE A 93 5.78 1.33 11.94
CA ILE A 93 5.62 0.14 11.10
C ILE A 93 4.45 0.33 10.14
N LEU A 94 4.33 -0.49 9.11
CA LEU A 94 3.16 -0.48 8.23
C LEU A 94 2.77 -1.91 7.85
N PRO A 95 1.60 -2.40 8.31
CA PRO A 95 1.03 -3.64 7.84
C PRO A 95 0.74 -3.59 6.33
N VAL A 96 1.10 -4.65 5.63
CA VAL A 96 0.98 -4.76 4.18
C VAL A 96 0.21 -6.02 3.82
N TYR A 97 -0.89 -5.85 3.07
CA TYR A 97 -1.73 -6.91 2.57
C TYR A 97 -1.56 -7.01 1.05
N THR A 98 -1.16 -8.20 0.61
CA THR A 98 -0.91 -8.52 -0.79
C THR A 98 -2.03 -9.38 -1.35
N ARG A 99 -2.15 -9.48 -2.68
CA ARG A 99 -3.21 -10.29 -3.32
C ARG A 99 -2.85 -11.77 -3.45
N ARG A 100 -1.59 -12.13 -3.19
CA ARG A 100 -1.02 -13.47 -3.35
C ARG A 100 -0.21 -13.80 -2.11
N THR A 101 0.12 -15.06 -1.91
CA THR A 101 1.06 -15.46 -0.85
C THR A 101 2.39 -14.71 -1.01
N VAL A 102 2.93 -14.25 0.12
CA VAL A 102 4.20 -13.54 0.19
C VAL A 102 5.35 -14.53 -0.05
N ASP A 103 6.13 -14.29 -1.10
CA ASP A 103 7.51 -14.74 -1.21
C ASP A 103 8.40 -13.88 -0.30
N VAL A 104 9.03 -14.52 0.69
CA VAL A 104 9.71 -13.82 1.78
C VAL A 104 11.02 -13.21 1.28
N ILE A 105 11.18 -11.90 1.50
CA ILE A 105 12.45 -11.20 1.32
C ILE A 105 13.16 -11.18 2.68
N PRO A 106 14.46 -11.54 2.76
CA PRO A 106 15.21 -11.49 4.00
C PRO A 106 15.17 -10.10 4.64
N PHE A 107 15.04 -10.05 5.97
CA PHE A 107 14.82 -8.80 6.73
C PHE A 107 15.89 -7.72 6.57
N ASN A 108 17.07 -8.09 6.07
CA ASN A 108 18.21 -7.21 5.83
C ASN A 108 18.34 -6.75 4.36
N VAL A 109 17.39 -7.11 3.50
CA VAL A 109 17.36 -6.72 2.09
C VAL A 109 16.37 -5.56 1.93
N PRO A 110 16.81 -4.38 1.42
CA PRO A 110 15.91 -3.27 1.17
C PRO A 110 14.95 -3.60 0.02
N MET A 111 13.74 -3.06 0.11
CA MET A 111 12.67 -3.34 -0.85
C MET A 111 11.78 -2.14 -1.08
N LEU A 112 11.11 -2.15 -2.23
CA LEU A 112 10.00 -1.25 -2.55
C LEU A 112 8.69 -1.99 -2.37
N THR A 113 7.73 -1.32 -1.74
CA THR A 113 6.37 -1.82 -1.57
C THR A 113 5.39 -0.79 -2.08
N ARG A 114 4.54 -1.20 -3.02
CA ARG A 114 3.52 -0.35 -3.63
C ARG A 114 2.13 -0.90 -3.33
N GLY A 115 1.23 -0.06 -2.82
CA GLY A 115 -0.13 -0.47 -2.48
C GLY A 115 -1.05 0.74 -2.33
N ARG A 116 -2.35 0.48 -2.11
CA ARG A 116 -3.30 1.52 -1.75
C ARG A 116 -3.19 1.81 -0.25
N LEU A 117 -2.97 3.06 0.13
CA LEU A 117 -2.97 3.44 1.53
C LEU A 117 -4.40 3.45 2.06
N GLU A 118 -4.66 2.67 3.10
CA GLU A 118 -5.95 2.66 3.79
C GLU A 118 -5.73 3.08 5.25
N MET A 119 -6.63 3.94 5.74
CA MET A 119 -6.67 4.38 7.11
C MET A 119 -8.01 3.96 7.76
N GLY A 120 -7.99 3.78 9.08
CA GLY A 120 -9.12 3.26 9.86
C GLY A 120 -8.80 1.93 10.53
N GLU A 121 -9.43 1.72 11.69
CA GLU A 121 -9.24 0.52 12.51
C GLU A 121 -9.54 -0.77 11.73
N PHE A 122 -8.65 -1.74 11.86
CA PHE A 122 -8.79 -3.06 11.27
C PHE A 122 -8.00 -4.08 12.08
N THR A 123 -8.66 -5.18 12.39
CA THR A 123 -8.03 -6.38 12.92
C THR A 123 -8.02 -7.43 11.83
N ASP A 124 -6.82 -7.89 11.46
CA ASP A 124 -6.68 -8.98 10.51
C ASP A 124 -7.33 -10.27 11.03
N PRO A 125 -8.27 -10.89 10.32
CA PRO A 125 -8.97 -12.07 10.80
C PRO A 125 -8.07 -13.32 10.89
N ASP A 126 -6.98 -13.37 10.15
CA ASP A 126 -6.10 -14.55 10.06
C ASP A 126 -4.98 -14.54 11.11
N THR A 127 -4.48 -13.37 11.48
CA THR A 127 -3.35 -13.17 12.39
C THR A 127 -3.73 -12.46 13.69
N GLY A 128 -4.89 -11.79 13.73
CA GLY A 128 -5.29 -10.92 14.84
C GLY A 128 -4.54 -9.60 14.88
N PHE A 129 -3.75 -9.26 13.85
CA PHE A 129 -2.96 -8.04 13.83
C PHE A 129 -3.87 -6.81 13.71
N TRP A 130 -3.89 -5.97 14.75
CA TRP A 130 -4.65 -4.73 14.76
C TRP A 130 -3.83 -3.56 14.20
N SER A 131 -4.46 -2.69 13.42
CA SER A 131 -3.83 -1.53 12.79
C SER A 131 -4.84 -0.43 12.49
N ILE A 132 -4.37 0.82 12.42
CA ILE A 132 -5.15 1.97 11.91
C ILE A 132 -4.70 2.36 10.51
N ILE A 133 -3.47 2.06 10.11
CA ILE A 133 -2.93 2.37 8.78
C ILE A 133 -2.36 1.10 8.15
N ARG A 134 -2.53 0.94 6.83
CA ARG A 134 -2.06 -0.24 6.10
C ARG A 134 -1.89 0.04 4.61
N LEU A 135 -1.12 -0.80 3.93
CA LEU A 135 -1.21 -0.94 2.46
C LEU A 135 -2.09 -2.12 2.09
N ALA A 136 -3.12 -1.86 1.30
CA ALA A 136 -3.96 -2.88 0.68
C ALA A 136 -3.57 -3.12 -0.78
N GLU A 137 -3.90 -4.32 -1.29
CA GLU A 137 -3.62 -4.74 -2.67
C GLU A 137 -2.17 -4.50 -3.10
N ALA A 138 -1.24 -4.75 -2.18
CA ALA A 138 0.15 -4.40 -2.36
C ALA A 138 0.91 -5.39 -3.25
N THR A 139 1.93 -4.86 -3.90
CA THR A 139 2.99 -5.58 -4.61
C THR A 139 4.33 -5.08 -4.08
N TYR A 140 5.36 -5.91 -4.17
CA TYR A 140 6.66 -5.56 -3.65
C TYR A 140 7.79 -6.20 -4.46
N GLU A 141 8.96 -5.60 -4.40
CA GLU A 141 10.16 -6.05 -5.12
C GLU A 141 11.44 -5.67 -4.36
N ARG A 142 12.49 -6.47 -4.57
CA ARG A 142 13.82 -6.16 -4.05
C ARG A 142 14.39 -4.95 -4.80
N GLN A 143 15.13 -4.10 -4.08
CA GLN A 143 15.94 -3.05 -4.71
C GLN A 143 17.27 -3.60 -5.25
#